data_AF-A0A3B0PJF4-F1
#
_entry.id   AF-A0A3B0PJF4-F1
#
_cell.length_a   1.000
_cell.length_b   1.000
_cell.length_c   1.000
_cell.angle_alpha   90.00
_cell.angle_beta   90.00
_cell.angle_gamma   90.00
#
_symmetry.space_group_name_H-M   'P 1'
#
loop_
_entity.id
_entity.type
_entity.pdbx_description
1 polymer ?
#
loop_
_entity_poly.entity_id
_entity_poly.type
_entity_poly.pdbx_seq_one_letter_code
_entity_poly.pdbx_strand_id
1 'polypeptide(L)' 'MLDENNKPVTKHTSSPVMLVTSDKSLKLKPGKLANIAPTVLDYMGMAKPKEMNENSLLDK' A
#
# COMPACT_ATOMS: atom_id res chain seq x y z
N MET A 1 4.10 -14.28 -17.48
CA MET A 1 3.15 -15.23 -16.84
C MET A 1 2.27 -15.79 -17.94
N LEU A 2 2.14 -17.12 -18.00
CA LEU A 2 1.31 -17.85 -18.95
C LEU A 2 -0.01 -18.21 -18.26
N ASP A 3 -1.13 -18.18 -18.97
CA ASP A 3 -2.40 -18.69 -18.44
C ASP A 3 -2.41 -20.24 -18.43
N GLU A 4 -3.49 -20.85 -17.91
CA GLU A 4 -3.67 -22.31 -17.88
C GLU A 4 -3.62 -22.97 -19.28
N ASN A 5 -3.73 -22.17 -20.35
CA ASN A 5 -3.65 -22.58 -21.75
C ASN A 5 -2.32 -22.17 -22.42
N ASN A 6 -1.27 -21.87 -21.65
CA ASN A 6 0.04 -21.46 -22.17
C ASN A 6 0.02 -20.20 -23.05
N LYS A 7 -0.94 -19.28 -22.84
CA LYS A 7 -0.99 -18.01 -23.56
C LYS A 7 -0.40 -16.87 -22.73
N PRO A 8 0.28 -15.90 -23.37
CA PRO A 8 0.81 -14.73 -22.67
C PRO A 8 -0.34 -13.94 -22.02
N VAL A 9 -0.27 -13.77 -20.71
CA VAL A 9 -1.25 -13.01 -19.94
C VAL A 9 -0.97 -11.51 -20.11
N THR A 10 -1.89 -10.79 -20.74
CA THR A 10 -1.80 -9.34 -20.98
C THR A 10 -2.65 -8.51 -20.02
N LYS A 11 -3.30 -9.15 -19.04
CA LYS A 11 -4.18 -8.49 -18.05
C LYS A 11 -3.44 -8.20 -16.74
N HIS A 12 -3.98 -7.27 -15.96
CA HIS A 12 -3.55 -7.04 -14.58
C HIS A 12 -3.75 -8.29 -13.72
N THR A 13 -2.89 -8.48 -12.73
CA THR A 13 -3.03 -9.53 -11.71
C THR A 13 -3.77 -8.97 -10.49
N SER A 14 -4.58 -9.81 -9.83
CA SER A 14 -5.21 -9.46 -8.54
C SER A 14 -4.31 -9.81 -7.35
N SER A 15 -3.02 -10.04 -7.61
CA SER A 15 -2.05 -10.41 -6.57
C SER A 15 -1.86 -9.25 -5.59
N PRO A 16 -1.70 -9.53 -4.28
CA PRO A 16 -1.41 -8.50 -3.31
C PRO A 16 -0.07 -7.83 -3.65
N VAL A 17 -0.02 -6.51 -3.48
CA VAL A 17 1.19 -5.72 -3.73
C VAL A 17 1.99 -5.58 -2.43
N MET A 18 3.32 -5.51 -2.56
CA MET A 18 4.20 -5.27 -1.43
C MET A 18 4.33 -3.77 -1.17
N LEU A 19 4.21 -3.38 0.10
CA LEU A 19 4.56 -2.04 0.59
C LEU A 19 5.85 -2.15 1.39
N VAL A 20 6.87 -1.38 1.00
CA VAL A 20 8.19 -1.39 1.63
C VAL A 20 8.57 0.01 2.08
N THR A 21 9.29 0.08 3.20
CA THR A 21 9.81 1.31 3.78
C THR A 21 11.30 1.15 4.01
N SER A 22 12.08 2.20 3.80
CA SER A 22 13.53 2.20 4.02
C SER A 22 13.92 2.36 5.50
N ASP A 23 13.02 2.92 6.32
CA ASP A 23 13.21 3.07 7.76
C ASP A 23 12.96 1.77 8.52
N LYS A 24 14.00 1.27 9.18
CA LYS A 24 13.94 0.03 9.98
C LYS A 24 13.15 0.19 11.29
N SER A 25 12.95 1.43 11.74
CA SER A 25 12.22 1.73 12.97
C SER A 25 10.71 1.70 12.80
N LEU A 26 10.22 1.77 11.55
CA LEU A 26 8.80 1.81 11.25
C LEU A 26 8.26 0.39 11.06
N LYS A 27 7.13 0.13 11.72
CA LYS A 27 6.34 -1.08 11.51
C LYS A 27 5.12 -0.73 10.67
N LEU A 28 4.88 -1.52 9.63
CA LEU A 28 3.75 -1.36 8.72
C LEU A 28 2.72 -2.46 8.98
N LYS A 29 1.45 -2.09 9.08
CA LYS A 29 0.33 -3.03 9.14
C LYS A 29 -0.13 -3.43 7.74
N PRO A 30 -0.70 -4.64 7.58
CA PRO A 30 -1.39 -5.00 6.34
C PRO A 30 -2.57 -4.06 6.11
N GLY A 31 -2.80 -3.68 4.85
CA GLY A 31 -3.84 -2.72 4.48
C GLY A 31 -4.15 -2.72 2.99
N LYS A 32 -4.79 -1.65 2.52
CA LYS A 32 -5.15 -1.45 1.11
C LYS A 32 -4.46 -0.22 0.54
N LEU A 33 -4.52 -0.09 -0.78
CA LEU A 33 -3.88 1.01 -1.53
C LEU A 33 -4.30 2.40 -1.04
N ALA A 34 -5.55 2.55 -0.60
CA ALA A 34 -6.07 3.82 -0.09
C ALA A 34 -5.41 4.30 1.21
N ASN A 35 -4.72 3.41 1.95
CA ASN A 35 -3.98 3.78 3.15
C ASN A 35 -2.59 4.38 2.83
N ILE A 36 -2.10 4.32 1.59
CA ILE A 36 -0.75 4.79 1.24
C ILE A 36 -0.63 6.31 1.47
N ALA A 37 -1.53 7.11 0.91
CA ALA A 37 -1.50 8.58 1.08
C ALA A 37 -1.53 9.03 2.55
N PRO A 38 -2.45 8.54 3.41
CA PRO A 38 -2.44 8.91 4.82
C PRO A 38 -1.19 8.40 5.56
N THR A 39 -0.60 7.27 5.15
CA THR A 39 0.67 6.76 5.72
C THR A 39 1.84 7.68 5.40
N VAL A 40 1.93 8.19 4.16
CA VAL A 40 2.98 9.15 3.77
C VAL A 40 2.80 10.48 4.51
N LEU A 41 1.57 10.99 4.64
CA LEU A 41 1.30 12.21 5.38
C LEU A 41 1.68 12.10 6.86
N ASP A 42 1.34 10.98 7.51
CA ASP A 42 1.69 10.70 8.91
C ASP A 42 3.22 10.57 9.08
N TYR A 43 3.92 9.94 8.12
CA TYR A 43 5.38 9.89 8.11
C TYR A 43 6.02 11.28 7.97
N MET A 44 5.42 12.17 7.15
CA MET A 44 5.87 13.56 6.99
C MET A 44 5.45 14.47 8.15
N GLY A 45 4.70 13.97 9.14
CA GLY A 45 4.18 14.77 10.25
C GLY A 45 3.11 15.78 9.84
N MET A 46 2.41 15.55 8.72
CA MET A 46 1.34 16.42 8.22
C MET A 46 -0.03 15.96 8.72
N ALA A 47 -0.95 16.91 8.88
CA ALA A 47 -2.33 16.60 9.25
C ALA A 47 -3.06 15.91 8.09
N LYS A 48 -3.73 14.79 8.39
CA LYS A 48 -4.59 14.09 7.44
C LYS A 48 -5.87 14.90 7.18
N PRO A 49 -6.24 15.19 5.91
CA PRO A 49 -7.46 15.91 5.59
C PRO A 49 -8.72 15.08 5.88
N LYS A 50 -9.86 15.75 6.13
CA LYS A 50 -11.14 15.09 6.44
C LYS A 50 -11.68 14.22 5.30
N GLU A 51 -11.30 14.52 4.06
CA GLU A 51 -11.71 13.76 2.87
C GLU A 51 -10.99 12.40 2.75
N MET A 52 -9.89 12.19 3.48
CA MET A 52 -9.25 10.89 3.55
C MET A 52 -9.95 10.02 4.58
N ASN A 53 -10.66 9.00 4.11
CA ASN A 53 -11.42 8.11 4.98
C ASN A 53 -10.54 7.06 5.68
N GLU A 54 -9.33 6.84 5.17
CA GLU A 54 -8.47 5.71 5.53
C GLU A 54 -7.34 6.10 6.49
N ASN A 55 -7.01 5.24 7.43
CA ASN A 55 -5.98 5.51 8.43
C ASN A 55 -4.57 5.16 7.93
N SER A 56 -3.55 5.73 8.57
CA SER A 56 -2.14 5.39 8.34
C SER A 56 -1.87 3.93 8.71
N LEU A 57 -0.98 3.28 7.95
CA LEU A 57 -0.50 1.91 8.22
C LEU A 57 0.69 1.88 9.18
N LEU A 58 1.18 3.04 9.63
CA LEU A 58 2.27 3.11 10.60
C LEU A 58 1.80 2.64 11.98
N ASP A 59 2.49 1.66 12.53
CA ASP A 59 2.41 1.32 13.96
C ASP A 59 3.39 2.22 14.72
N LYS A 60 2.88 2.96 15.70
CA LYS A 60 3.68 3.80 16.61
C LYS A 60 4.16 3.00 17.81
#